data_AF-A0A0Q8UXK5-F1
#
_entry.id   AF-A0A0Q8UXK5-F1
#
_cell.length_a   1.000
_cell.length_b   1.000
_cell.length_c   1.000
_cell.angle_alpha   90.00
_cell.angle_beta   90.00
_cell.angle_gamma   90.00
#
_symmetry.space_group_name_H-M   'P 1'
#
loop_
_entity.id
_entity.type
_entity.pdbx_description
1 polymer ?
#
loop_
_entity_poly.entity_id
_entity_poly.type
_entity_poly.pdbx_seq_one_letter_code
_entity_poly.pdbx_strand_id
1 'polypeptide(L)'
;MTELLTQWADLTDAAIAATGVTDGWFRGAILDGKPWDPAAEEVALSPCGTVGAKTAHQVDADVMHAAFEEDPHPIADKLTAYWESEGFTVTRTVDSITPSGWMGISIRAVRSDGVYYGLTATSDQVSIGVKSECSTDPSIDTWAREKSLRNPRSPSPTPSPSPADHEQATLSLSLRALEKP
;
A
#
# COMPACT_ATOMS: atom_id res chain seq x y z
N MET A 1 -15.73 -2.92 -2.60
CA MET A 1 -14.42 -2.39 -3.03
C MET A 1 -14.42 -0.90 -3.30
N THR A 2 -15.34 -0.37 -4.13
CA THR A 2 -15.42 1.09 -4.40
C THR A 2 -15.46 1.91 -3.11
N GLU A 3 -16.19 1.45 -2.09
CA GLU A 3 -16.25 2.09 -0.77
C GLU A 3 -14.89 2.17 -0.06
N LEU A 4 -14.06 1.12 -0.07
CA LEU A 4 -12.72 1.15 0.54
C LEU A 4 -11.75 2.04 -0.25
N LEU A 5 -11.88 2.07 -1.57
CA LEU A 5 -11.08 2.96 -2.42
C LEU A 5 -11.45 4.42 -2.17
N THR A 6 -12.76 4.72 -2.08
CA THR A 6 -13.25 6.04 -1.70
C THR A 6 -12.79 6.42 -0.30
N GLN A 7 -12.92 5.52 0.68
CA GLN A 7 -12.44 5.76 2.04
C GLN A 7 -10.92 6.06 2.05
N TRP A 8 -10.11 5.26 1.35
CA TRP A 8 -8.67 5.49 1.25
C TRP A 8 -8.34 6.86 0.61
N ALA A 9 -9.04 7.22 -0.48
CA ALA A 9 -8.86 8.51 -1.13
C ALA A 9 -9.22 9.66 -0.20
N ASP A 10 -10.38 9.61 0.46
CA ASP A 10 -10.85 10.62 1.41
C ASP A 10 -9.89 10.76 2.59
N LEU A 11 -9.40 9.63 3.13
CA LEU A 11 -8.41 9.62 4.21
C LEU A 11 -7.09 10.25 3.77
N THR A 12 -6.67 10.02 2.52
CA THR A 12 -5.42 10.57 1.97
C THR A 12 -5.55 12.07 1.73
N ASP A 13 -6.64 12.52 1.11
CA ASP A 13 -6.92 13.94 0.89
C ASP A 13 -7.03 14.70 2.22
N ALA A 14 -7.66 14.10 3.24
CA ALA A 14 -7.76 14.68 4.56
C ALA A 14 -6.38 14.82 5.24
N ALA A 15 -5.50 13.82 5.11
CA ALA A 15 -4.14 13.89 5.66
C ALA A 15 -3.27 14.92 4.92
N ILE A 16 -3.40 15.02 3.59
CA ILE A 16 -2.76 16.06 2.77
C ILE A 16 -3.24 17.44 3.23
N ALA A 17 -4.54 17.65 3.34
CA ALA A 17 -5.12 18.92 3.77
C ALA A 17 -4.66 19.31 5.19
N ALA A 18 -4.54 18.33 6.09
CA ALA A 18 -4.06 18.55 7.46
C ALA A 18 -2.61 19.05 7.53
N THR A 19 -1.79 18.83 6.50
CA THR A 19 -0.45 19.44 6.43
C THR A 19 -0.50 20.97 6.24
N GLY A 20 -1.59 21.47 5.66
CA GLY A 20 -1.73 22.84 5.19
C GLY A 20 -1.12 23.11 3.81
N VAL A 21 -0.64 22.07 3.12
CA VAL A 21 -0.07 22.13 1.77
C VAL A 21 -0.78 21.11 0.89
N THR A 22 -1.60 21.57 -0.07
CA THR A 22 -2.41 20.70 -0.93
C THR A 22 -1.75 20.37 -2.27
N ASP A 23 -0.80 21.19 -2.71
CA ASP A 23 -0.10 21.04 -3.98
C ASP A 23 1.23 20.29 -3.82
N GLY A 24 1.80 19.80 -4.93
CA GLY A 24 3.15 19.20 -4.94
C GLY A 24 3.22 17.75 -4.47
N TRP A 25 2.10 17.15 -4.10
CA TRP A 25 2.03 15.73 -3.74
C TRP A 25 2.10 14.83 -4.97
N PHE A 26 2.81 13.72 -4.84
CA PHE A 26 2.96 12.71 -5.88
C PHE A 26 2.78 11.30 -5.30
N ARG A 27 2.46 10.38 -6.21
CA ARG A 27 2.31 8.95 -5.92
C ARG A 27 3.56 8.18 -6.34
N GLY A 28 3.86 7.12 -5.60
CA GLY A 28 5.02 6.24 -5.87
C GLY A 28 6.34 6.88 -5.45
N ALA A 29 7.45 6.32 -5.90
CA ALA A 29 8.78 6.83 -5.57
C ALA A 29 8.97 8.26 -6.12
N ILE A 30 9.76 9.09 -5.42
CA ILE A 30 10.14 10.45 -5.85
C ILE A 30 10.55 10.53 -7.33
N LEU A 31 11.22 9.49 -7.84
CA LEU A 31 11.72 9.45 -9.20
C LEU A 31 10.62 9.27 -10.26
N ASP A 32 9.47 8.69 -9.90
CA ASP A 32 8.35 8.52 -10.83
C ASP A 32 7.51 9.80 -10.93
N GLY A 33 7.50 10.64 -9.87
CA GLY A 33 7.03 12.03 -9.86
C GLY A 33 5.59 12.26 -10.36
N LYS A 34 4.76 11.23 -10.44
CA LYS A 34 3.40 11.37 -10.94
C LYS A 34 2.56 12.13 -9.92
N PRO A 35 1.86 13.21 -10.30
CA PRO A 35 0.99 13.92 -9.38
C PRO A 35 0.03 12.98 -8.66
N TRP A 36 -0.26 13.30 -7.40
CA TRP A 36 -1.30 12.66 -6.64
C TRP A 36 -2.61 12.69 -7.44
N ASP A 37 -3.20 11.51 -7.61
CA ASP A 37 -4.45 11.33 -8.33
C ASP A 37 -5.20 10.17 -7.66
N PRO A 38 -6.25 10.44 -6.87
CA PRO A 38 -7.02 9.39 -6.19
C PRO A 38 -7.72 8.45 -7.19
N ALA A 39 -7.90 8.86 -8.45
CA ALA A 39 -8.50 8.02 -9.49
C ALA A 39 -7.49 7.07 -10.17
N ALA A 40 -6.19 7.20 -9.91
CA ALA A 40 -5.16 6.41 -10.59
C ALA A 40 -5.14 4.92 -10.20
N GLU A 41 -5.91 4.51 -9.18
CA GLU A 41 -5.97 3.14 -8.63
C GLU A 41 -4.59 2.51 -8.34
N GLU A 42 -3.52 3.30 -8.17
CA GLU A 42 -2.15 2.81 -7.89
C GLU A 42 -1.96 2.50 -6.39
N VAL A 43 -2.80 1.60 -5.89
CA VAL A 43 -2.84 1.14 -4.49
C VAL A 43 -2.46 -0.32 -4.34
N ALA A 44 -1.87 -0.70 -3.22
CA ALA A 44 -1.65 -2.09 -2.83
C ALA A 44 -2.86 -2.63 -2.04
N LEU A 45 -2.96 -3.95 -1.98
CA LEU A 45 -3.80 -4.64 -1.00
C LEU A 45 -2.91 -5.27 0.03
N SER A 46 -2.85 -4.65 1.20
CA SER A 46 -2.09 -5.16 2.32
C SER A 46 -2.94 -6.14 3.11
N PRO A 47 -2.42 -7.33 3.48
CA PRO A 47 -3.12 -8.19 4.41
C PRO A 47 -3.27 -7.46 5.73
N CYS A 48 -4.39 -7.69 6.41
CA CYS A 48 -4.57 -7.21 7.76
C CYS A 48 -5.24 -8.30 8.61
N GLY A 49 -5.01 -8.23 9.92
CA GLY A 49 -5.49 -9.23 10.87
C GLY A 49 -6.01 -8.56 12.11
N THR A 50 -7.29 -8.77 12.40
CA THR A 50 -7.80 -8.77 13.77
C THR A 50 -7.80 -10.22 14.28
N VAL A 51 -7.89 -10.41 15.59
CA VAL A 51 -8.04 -11.76 16.17
C VAL A 51 -9.27 -12.42 15.53
N GLY A 52 -9.05 -13.42 14.66
CA GLY A 52 -10.12 -14.23 14.05
C GLY A 52 -10.27 -14.17 12.52
N ALA A 53 -9.60 -13.27 11.80
CA ALA A 53 -9.70 -13.19 10.33
C ALA A 53 -8.31 -13.19 9.66
N LYS A 54 -8.00 -14.25 8.89
CA LYS A 54 -6.74 -14.41 8.13
C LYS A 54 -6.83 -13.95 6.67
N THR A 55 -8.00 -13.52 6.23
CA THR A 55 -8.32 -13.20 4.82
C THR A 55 -8.76 -11.75 4.65
N ALA A 56 -8.55 -10.89 5.65
CA ALA A 56 -8.89 -9.49 5.55
C ALA A 56 -7.78 -8.71 4.84
N HIS A 57 -8.18 -7.72 4.06
CA HIS A 57 -7.30 -6.83 3.34
C HIS A 57 -7.68 -5.37 3.59
N GLN A 58 -6.71 -4.49 3.39
CA GLN A 58 -6.88 -3.04 3.41
C GLN A 58 -6.24 -2.46 2.14
N VAL A 59 -6.83 -1.39 1.62
CA VAL A 59 -6.23 -0.57 0.57
C VAL A 59 -5.08 0.22 1.19
N ASP A 60 -3.91 0.20 0.56
CA ASP A 60 -2.67 0.74 1.13
C ASP A 60 -1.87 1.47 0.04
N ALA A 61 -1.49 2.72 0.31
CA ALA A 61 -0.55 3.45 -0.54
C ALA A 61 0.05 4.64 0.20
N ASP A 62 1.20 5.07 -0.31
CA ASP A 62 1.90 6.25 0.16
C ASP A 62 1.71 7.41 -0.83
N VAL A 63 1.52 8.60 -0.27
CA VAL A 63 1.73 9.87 -0.97
C VAL A 63 2.97 10.54 -0.44
N MET A 64 3.66 11.26 -1.31
CA MET A 64 4.95 11.86 -1.02
C MET A 64 4.98 13.32 -1.43
N HIS A 65 5.81 14.10 -0.76
CA HIS A 65 6.08 15.51 -1.02
C HIS A 65 7.57 15.78 -0.72
N ALA A 66 8.13 16.85 -1.28
CA ALA A 66 9.43 17.37 -0.82
C ALA A 66 9.35 17.74 0.68
N ALA A 67 10.49 17.88 1.36
CA ALA A 67 10.48 18.43 2.71
C ALA A 67 9.83 19.83 2.72
N PHE A 68 8.97 20.10 3.70
CA PHE A 68 8.41 21.44 3.89
C PHE A 68 9.44 22.40 4.49
N GLU A 69 10.30 21.88 5.35
CA GLU A 69 11.36 22.57 6.07
C GLU A 69 12.45 21.56 6.46
N GLU A 70 13.62 22.04 6.89
CA GLU A 70 14.76 21.18 7.26
C GLU A 70 14.47 20.33 8.51
N ASP A 71 13.70 20.89 9.45
CA ASP A 71 13.28 20.26 10.69
C ASP A 71 11.91 19.55 10.51
N PRO A 72 11.83 18.21 10.56
CA PRO A 72 10.56 17.50 10.37
C PRO A 72 9.63 17.53 11.60
N HIS A 73 10.05 18.09 12.76
CA HIS A 73 9.23 18.09 13.97
C HIS A 73 7.90 18.83 13.82
N PRO A 74 7.82 20.04 13.25
CA PRO A 74 6.57 20.80 13.20
C PRO A 74 5.48 20.10 12.36
N ILE A 75 5.84 19.45 11.25
CA ILE A 75 4.87 18.67 10.47
C ILE A 75 4.39 17.43 11.23
N ALA A 76 5.30 16.75 11.94
CA ALA A 76 4.94 15.59 12.76
C ALA A 76 4.01 15.98 13.92
N ASP A 77 4.28 17.10 14.59
CA ASP A 77 3.44 17.59 15.68
C ASP A 77 2.05 18.04 15.19
N LYS A 78 2.01 18.71 14.02
CA LYS A 78 0.74 19.08 13.37
C LYS A 78 -0.12 17.87 13.03
N LEU A 79 0.46 16.86 12.38
CA LEU A 79 -0.29 15.64 12.01
C LEU A 79 -0.66 14.80 13.23
N THR A 80 0.18 14.79 14.27
CA THR A 80 -0.15 14.15 15.55
C THR A 80 -1.42 14.76 16.14
N ALA A 81 -1.46 16.09 16.30
CA ALA A 81 -2.62 16.78 16.86
C ALA A 81 -3.89 16.57 16.02
N TYR A 82 -3.76 16.62 14.69
CA TYR A 82 -4.88 16.35 13.79
C TYR A 82 -5.41 14.91 13.95
N TRP A 83 -4.55 13.89 13.86
CA TRP A 83 -4.99 12.50 13.96
C TRP A 83 -5.55 12.14 15.34
N GLU A 84 -4.99 12.68 16.42
CA GLU A 84 -5.58 12.52 17.76
C GLU A 84 -6.99 13.13 17.84
N SER A 85 -7.22 14.28 17.20
CA SER A 85 -8.55 14.91 17.14
C SER A 85 -9.57 14.08 16.34
N GLU A 86 -9.09 13.28 15.38
CA GLU A 86 -9.88 12.33 14.59
C GLU A 86 -10.05 10.96 15.27
N GLY A 87 -9.64 10.83 16.53
CA GLY A 87 -9.83 9.63 17.34
C GLY A 87 -8.79 8.53 17.11
N PHE A 88 -7.64 8.85 16.52
CA PHE A 88 -6.52 7.91 16.41
C PHE A 88 -5.68 7.89 17.68
N THR A 89 -5.10 6.73 17.97
CA THR A 89 -3.97 6.63 18.89
C THR A 89 -2.68 6.85 18.11
N VAL A 90 -1.94 7.92 18.42
CA VAL A 90 -0.68 8.25 17.75
C VAL A 90 0.52 7.79 18.58
N THR A 91 1.56 7.30 17.90
CA THR A 91 2.82 6.88 18.51
C THR A 91 3.98 7.36 17.65
N ARG A 92 4.92 8.10 18.24
CA ARG A 92 6.20 8.44 17.62
C ARG A 92 7.13 7.23 17.70
N THR A 93 7.54 6.72 16.54
CA THR A 93 8.31 5.48 16.39
C THR A 93 9.79 5.74 16.11
N VAL A 94 10.10 6.84 15.44
CA VAL A 94 11.46 7.30 15.15
C VAL A 94 11.55 8.80 15.41
N ASP A 95 12.65 9.20 16.02
CA ASP A 95 13.07 10.58 16.21
C ASP A 95 14.61 10.55 16.23
N SER A 96 15.23 11.06 15.17
CA SER A 96 16.67 10.85 14.92
C SER A 96 17.32 12.04 14.25
N ILE A 97 18.59 12.27 14.63
CA ILE A 97 19.47 13.28 14.05
C ILE A 97 20.83 12.62 13.80
N THR A 98 21.34 12.71 12.56
CA THR A 98 22.67 12.18 12.21
C THR A 98 23.77 13.20 12.54
N PRO A 99 25.05 12.78 12.59
CA PRO A 99 26.16 13.72 12.76
C PRO A 99 26.28 14.80 11.66
N SER A 100 25.68 14.56 10.49
CA SER A 100 25.64 15.55 9.40
C SER A 100 24.47 16.53 9.53
N GLY A 101 23.67 16.44 10.60
CA GLY A 101 22.50 17.28 10.84
C GLY A 101 21.22 16.81 10.14
N TRP A 102 21.25 15.67 9.42
CA TRP A 102 20.06 15.13 8.80
C TRP A 102 19.08 14.65 9.87
N MET A 103 17.81 15.06 9.75
CA MET A 103 16.76 14.71 10.70
C MET A 103 15.74 13.78 10.08
N GLY A 104 15.20 12.88 10.89
CA GLY A 104 14.16 11.94 10.49
C GLY A 104 13.21 11.63 11.63
N ILE A 105 11.91 11.74 11.36
CA ILE A 105 10.81 11.40 12.26
C ILE A 105 9.87 10.43 11.57
N SER A 106 9.42 9.45 12.34
CA SER A 106 8.29 8.61 11.97
C SER A 106 7.24 8.60 13.07
N ILE A 107 5.97 8.78 12.68
CA ILE A 107 4.82 8.63 13.57
C ILE A 107 3.83 7.65 12.94
N ARG A 108 3.12 6.92 13.79
CA ARG A 108 2.08 5.97 13.43
C ARG A 108 0.80 6.36 14.14
N ALA A 109 -0.32 6.44 13.41
CA ALA A 109 -1.65 6.62 13.97
C ALA A 109 -2.51 5.40 13.65
N VAL A 110 -3.19 4.86 14.66
CA VAL A 110 -4.09 3.70 14.49
C VAL A 110 -5.44 4.00 15.12
N ARG A 111 -6.51 3.72 14.37
CA ARG A 111 -7.90 3.76 14.86
C ARG A 111 -8.42 2.34 15.10
N SER A 112 -9.44 2.20 15.94
CA SER A 112 -9.95 0.89 16.40
C SER A 112 -10.54 0.01 15.29
N ASP A 113 -10.95 0.60 14.18
CA ASP A 113 -11.45 -0.06 12.97
C ASP A 113 -10.31 -0.59 12.07
N GLY A 114 -9.05 -0.36 12.45
CA GLY A 114 -7.88 -0.79 11.70
C GLY A 114 -7.34 0.26 10.73
N VAL A 115 -8.01 1.41 10.57
CA VAL A 115 -7.48 2.52 9.77
C VAL A 115 -6.14 2.97 10.32
N TYR A 116 -5.20 3.21 9.42
CA TYR A 116 -3.82 3.51 9.74
C TYR A 116 -3.34 4.74 8.96
N TYR A 117 -2.65 5.62 9.67
CA TYR A 117 -1.74 6.58 9.05
C TYR A 117 -0.30 6.31 9.50
N GLY A 118 0.64 6.52 8.58
CA GLY A 118 2.07 6.57 8.88
C GLY A 118 2.63 7.84 8.29
N LEU A 119 3.42 8.57 9.07
CA LEU A 119 4.28 9.64 8.55
C LEU A 119 5.71 9.14 8.58
N THR A 120 6.45 9.42 7.52
CA THR A 120 7.91 9.52 7.55
C THR A 120 8.29 10.88 6.99
N ALA A 121 8.87 11.73 7.84
CA ALA A 121 9.33 13.06 7.47
C ALA A 121 10.83 13.15 7.74
N THR A 122 11.56 13.67 6.76
CA THR A 122 13.01 13.87 6.83
C THR A 122 13.34 15.28 6.36
N SER A 123 14.61 15.67 6.47
CA SER A 123 15.09 16.93 5.91
C SER A 123 14.98 17.01 4.36
N ASP A 124 14.68 15.90 3.67
CA ASP A 124 14.59 15.83 2.20
C ASP A 124 13.16 15.62 1.69
N GLN A 125 12.31 14.91 2.43
CA GLN A 125 11.00 14.48 1.96
C GLN A 125 10.00 14.26 3.09
N VAL A 126 8.73 14.27 2.71
CA VAL A 126 7.60 13.85 3.54
C VAL A 126 6.87 12.72 2.82
N SER A 127 6.52 11.67 3.55
CA SER A 127 5.71 10.56 3.05
C SER A 127 4.59 10.28 4.06
N ILE A 128 3.36 10.22 3.56
CA ILE A 128 2.19 9.81 4.32
C ILE A 128 1.68 8.49 3.73
N GLY A 129 1.77 7.42 4.50
CA GLY A 129 1.16 6.13 4.20
C GLY A 129 -0.24 6.04 4.79
N VAL A 130 -1.21 5.62 3.98
CA VAL A 130 -2.61 5.52 4.38
C VAL A 130 -3.08 4.11 4.14
N LYS A 131 -3.72 3.51 5.16
CA LYS A 131 -4.43 2.25 5.01
C LYS A 131 -5.88 2.40 5.41
N SER A 132 -6.78 1.92 4.54
CA SER A 132 -8.21 1.85 4.80
C SER A 132 -8.53 0.94 5.98
N GLU A 133 -9.80 0.84 6.34
CA GLU A 133 -10.23 -0.17 7.29
C GLU A 133 -9.98 -1.59 6.76
N CYS A 134 -9.92 -2.54 7.68
CA CYS A 134 -9.83 -3.95 7.36
C CYS A 134 -11.16 -4.49 6.85
N SER A 135 -11.16 -5.14 5.69
CA SER A 135 -12.36 -5.74 5.12
C SER A 135 -12.14 -7.15 4.60
N THR A 136 -13.18 -7.98 4.75
CA THR A 136 -13.29 -9.33 4.18
C THR A 136 -14.31 -9.39 3.04
N ASP A 137 -14.70 -8.23 2.49
CA ASP A 137 -15.66 -8.17 1.38
C ASP A 137 -15.08 -8.92 0.15
N PRO A 138 -15.78 -9.94 -0.39
CA PRO A 138 -15.30 -10.71 -1.54
C PRO A 138 -15.15 -9.88 -2.82
N SER A 139 -15.72 -8.67 -2.89
CA SER A 139 -15.47 -7.74 -3.98
C SER A 139 -14.02 -7.27 -4.05
N ILE A 140 -13.25 -7.40 -2.96
CA ILE A 140 -11.80 -7.11 -2.91
C ILE A 140 -11.03 -8.02 -3.87
N ASP A 141 -11.25 -9.33 -3.77
CA ASP A 141 -10.57 -10.33 -4.62
C ASP A 141 -10.93 -10.15 -6.09
N THR A 142 -12.19 -9.79 -6.36
CA THR A 142 -12.66 -9.50 -7.72
C THR A 142 -11.93 -8.29 -8.31
N TRP A 143 -11.87 -7.18 -7.57
CA TRP A 143 -11.14 -6.01 -8.01
C TRP A 143 -9.64 -6.27 -8.15
N ALA A 144 -9.02 -7.01 -7.23
CA ALA A 144 -7.59 -7.33 -7.28
C ALA A 144 -7.22 -8.12 -8.54
N ARG A 145 -8.08 -9.08 -8.91
CA ARG A 145 -7.96 -9.85 -10.14
C ARG A 145 -8.11 -8.96 -11.37
N GLU A 146 -9.15 -8.12 -11.42
CA GLU A 146 -9.39 -7.24 -12.56
C GLU A 146 -8.28 -6.20 -12.75
N LYS A 147 -7.81 -5.58 -11.67
CA LYS A 147 -6.66 -4.68 -11.69
C LYS A 147 -5.42 -5.38 -12.25
N SER A 148 -5.17 -6.63 -11.82
CA SER A 148 -4.05 -7.43 -12.33
C SER A 148 -4.19 -7.72 -13.83
N LEU A 149 -5.41 -7.99 -14.32
CA LEU A 149 -5.68 -8.19 -15.75
C LEU A 149 -5.49 -6.90 -16.57
N ARG A 150 -5.79 -5.73 -15.99
CA ARG A 150 -5.55 -4.42 -16.60
C ARG A 150 -4.07 -4.03 -16.63
N ASN A 151 -3.23 -4.62 -15.78
CA ASN A 151 -1.82 -4.27 -15.67
C ASN A 151 -0.99 -5.01 -16.74
N PRO A 152 -0.44 -4.31 -17.76
CA PRO A 152 0.33 -4.95 -18.83
C PRO A 152 1.66 -5.56 -18.36
N ARG A 153 2.09 -5.27 -17.13
CA ARG A 153 3.30 -5.85 -16.51
C ARG A 153 2.99 -7.04 -15.59
N SER A 154 1.72 -7.35 -15.34
CA SER A 154 1.38 -8.54 -14.54
C SER A 154 1.65 -9.80 -15.35
N PRO A 155 2.30 -10.83 -14.78
CA PRO A 155 2.47 -12.09 -15.47
C PRO A 155 1.08 -12.65 -15.78
N SER A 156 0.83 -12.98 -17.06
CA SER A 156 -0.41 -13.65 -17.46
C SER A 156 -0.63 -14.87 -16.57
N PRO A 157 -1.85 -15.11 -16.06
CA PRO A 157 -2.10 -16.31 -15.28
C PRO A 157 -1.71 -17.52 -16.14
N THR A 158 -0.72 -18.29 -15.66
CA THR A 158 -0.35 -19.54 -16.32
C THR A 158 -1.57 -20.45 -16.22
N PRO A 159 -2.11 -20.96 -17.34
CA PRO A 159 -3.20 -21.91 -17.26
C PRO A 159 -2.72 -23.10 -16.43
N SER A 160 -3.46 -23.45 -15.36
CA SER A 160 -3.21 -24.69 -14.63
C SER A 160 -3.27 -25.86 -15.63
N PRO A 161 -2.26 -26.75 -15.65
CA PRO A 161 -2.32 -27.92 -16.50
C PRO A 161 -3.56 -28.74 -16.12
N SER A 162 -4.38 -29.05 -17.12
CA SER A 162 -5.58 -29.84 -16.95
C SER A 162 -5.16 -31.30 -16.70
N PRO A 163 -5.88 -32.08 -15.88
CA PRO A 163 -5.52 -33.48 -15.56
C PRO A 163 -5.35 -34.39 -16.79
N ALA A 164 -5.86 -33.99 -17.96
CA ALA A 164 -5.70 -34.70 -19.23
C ALA A 164 -4.26 -34.68 -19.80
N ASP A 165 -3.39 -33.77 -19.37
CA ASP A 165 -2.00 -33.69 -19.86
C ASP A 165 -1.07 -34.73 -19.21
N HIS A 166 -1.51 -35.38 -18.12
CA HIS A 166 -0.72 -36.42 -17.45
C HIS A 166 -0.76 -37.78 -18.15
N GLU A 167 -1.77 -38.06 -18.98
CA GLU A 167 -1.95 -39.38 -19.60
C GLU A 167 -1.14 -39.55 -20.91
N GLN A 168 -0.78 -38.46 -21.58
CA GLN A 168 0.04 -38.54 -22.81
C GLN A 168 1.55 -38.68 -22.53
N ALA A 169 2.02 -38.27 -21.36
CA ALA A 169 3.43 -38.37 -20.98
C ALA A 169 3.83 -39.82 -20.63
N THR A 170 2.91 -40.63 -20.10
CA THR A 170 3.21 -42.01 -19.68
C THR A 170 3.27 -42.97 -20.87
N LEU A 171 2.40 -42.80 -21.88
CA LEU A 171 2.38 -43.63 -23.09
C LEU A 171 3.63 -43.42 -23.99
N SER A 172 4.19 -42.21 -24.01
CA SER A 172 5.40 -41.92 -24.81
C SER A 172 6.69 -42.52 -24.22
N LEU A 173 6.75 -42.75 -22.90
CA LEU A 173 7.93 -43.37 -22.27
C LEU A 173 7.97 -44.90 -22.43
N SER A 174 6.82 -45.58 -22.49
CA SER A 174 6.78 -47.03 -22.65
C SER A 174 7.17 -47.51 -24.05
N LEU A 175 6.91 -46.73 -25.11
CA LEU A 175 7.27 -47.12 -26.47
C LEU A 175 8.78 -47.04 -26.77
N ARG A 176 9.55 -46.21 -26.04
CA ARG A 176 10.99 -46.01 -26.30
C ARG A 176 11.91 -46.99 -25.57
N ALA A 177 11.38 -47.83 -24.69
CA ALA A 177 12.16 -48.80 -23.92
C ALA A 177 12.26 -50.20 -24.56
N LEU A 178 11.58 -50.43 -25.69
CA LEU A 178 11.56 -51.74 -26.38
C LEU A 178 12.41 -51.81 -27.66
N GLU A 179 13.08 -50.72 -28.04
CA GLU A 179 13.99 -50.69 -29.19
C GLU A 179 15.41 -50.32 -28.73
N LYS A 180 16.10 -51.29 -28.12
CA LYS A 180 17.56 -51.37 -28.20
C LYS A 180 17.96 -52.85 -28.29
N PRO A 181 18.77 -53.23 -29.30
CA PRO A 181 19.20 -54.61 -29.53
C PRO A 181 20.13 -55.14 -28.44
#